data_AF-A0AAD3HP74-F1
#
_entry.id   AF-A0AAD3HP74-F1
#
_cell.length_a   1.000
_cell.length_b   1.000
_cell.length_c   1.000
_cell.angle_alpha   90.00
_cell.angle_beta   90.00
_cell.angle_gamma   90.00
#
_symmetry.space_group_name_H-M   'P 1'
#
loop_
_entity.id
_entity.type
_entity.pdbx_description
1 polymer ?
#
loop_
_entity_poly.entity_id
_entity_poly.type
_entity_poly.pdbx_seq_one_letter_code
_entity_poly.pdbx_strand_id
1 'polypeptide(L)'
;RTYVFAHSLSSPSDIITVSLPRPLGVVLQYDERFRRATVVDLIGGTPADKRRKNAALNPALARDAVLPGDVLRAVTATNFVYPTRALFGAAPPERHIVVYGADKQSWTSICGALKKGEARDGDVTLVLERRRPRESQEQEQQGHQQPSALDIFTSQTGKRA
;
A
#
# COMPACT_ATOMS: atom_id res chain seq x y z
N ARG A 1 -16.89 1.70 -2.72
CA ARG A 1 -16.72 2.95 -3.50
C ARG A 1 -15.62 2.68 -4.51
N THR A 2 -15.81 3.04 -5.78
CA THR A 2 -14.79 2.84 -6.81
C THR A 2 -14.13 4.18 -7.10
N TYR A 3 -12.80 4.24 -7.00
CA TYR A 3 -12.04 5.43 -7.36
C TYR A 3 -11.14 5.11 -8.54
N VAL A 4 -11.12 5.99 -9.53
CA VAL A 4 -10.30 5.81 -10.74
C VAL A 4 -9.18 6.83 -10.70
N PHE A 5 -7.94 6.35 -10.64
CA PHE A 5 -6.72 7.16 -10.66
C PHE A 5 -5.81 6.67 -11.78
N ALA A 6 -5.16 7.61 -12.49
CA ALA A 6 -4.09 7.25 -13.41
C ALA A 6 -2.89 6.69 -12.61
N HIS A 7 -2.24 5.65 -13.08
CA HIS A 7 -1.04 5.10 -12.43
C HIS A 7 0.08 6.15 -12.41
N SER A 8 0.73 6.34 -11.26
CA SER A 8 1.83 7.31 -11.09
C SER A 8 3.20 6.64 -11.09
N LEU A 9 3.23 5.34 -10.84
CA LEU A 9 4.45 4.55 -10.86
C LEU A 9 4.80 4.15 -12.30
N SER A 10 6.08 4.17 -12.62
CA SER A 10 6.60 3.74 -13.93
C SER A 10 6.59 2.22 -14.11
N SER A 11 6.46 1.47 -13.02
CA SER A 11 6.35 0.01 -12.99
C SER A 11 4.88 -0.42 -12.89
N PRO A 12 4.51 -1.63 -13.37
CA PRO A 12 3.18 -2.19 -13.15
C PRO A 12 2.76 -2.08 -11.67
N SER A 13 1.58 -1.52 -11.45
CA SER A 13 1.07 -1.22 -10.12
C SER A 13 -0.44 -1.43 -10.07
N ASP A 14 -0.97 -1.55 -8.86
CA ASP A 14 -2.40 -1.67 -8.58
C ASP A 14 -2.85 -0.53 -7.66
N ILE A 15 -4.04 0.01 -7.93
CA ILE A 15 -4.70 0.95 -7.04
C ILE A 15 -5.54 0.15 -6.04
N ILE A 16 -5.24 0.30 -4.77
CA ILE A 16 -5.94 -0.37 -3.66
C ILE A 16 -6.58 0.66 -2.74
N THR A 17 -7.65 0.25 -2.06
CA THR A 17 -8.37 1.08 -1.10
C THR A 17 -8.36 0.40 0.25
N VAL A 18 -7.83 1.08 1.26
CA VAL A 18 -7.75 0.53 2.62
C VAL A 18 -8.44 1.49 3.59
N SER A 19 -9.46 1.01 4.29
CA SER A 19 -10.17 1.79 5.32
C SER A 19 -9.62 1.45 6.71
N LEU A 20 -9.13 2.46 7.43
CA LEU A 20 -8.54 2.33 8.76
C LEU A 20 -9.23 3.26 9.77
N PRO A 21 -9.43 2.82 11.02
CA PRO A 21 -9.91 3.70 12.08
C PRO A 21 -8.84 4.73 12.46
N ARG A 22 -9.25 5.82 13.10
CA ARG A 22 -8.33 6.77 13.73
C ARG A 22 -7.93 6.29 15.13
N PRO A 23 -6.66 6.45 15.56
CA PRO A 23 -5.52 6.94 14.80
C PRO A 23 -5.04 5.92 13.75
N LEU A 24 -4.62 6.40 12.58
CA LEU A 24 -4.31 5.54 11.42
C LEU A 24 -3.13 4.58 11.67
N GLY A 25 -2.11 5.03 12.40
CA GLY A 25 -0.90 4.24 12.63
C GLY A 25 -0.01 4.07 11.39
N VAL A 26 -0.12 4.95 10.40
CA VAL A 26 0.68 4.92 9.16
C VAL A 26 1.72 6.05 9.20
N VAL A 27 2.99 5.72 8.93
CA VAL A 27 4.08 6.69 8.80
C VAL A 27 4.32 6.95 7.32
N LEU A 28 4.15 8.20 6.92
CA LEU A 28 4.32 8.66 5.55
C LEU A 28 5.58 9.54 5.45
N GLN A 29 6.34 9.35 4.39
CA GLN A 29 7.41 10.24 3.97
C GLN A 29 7.02 10.91 2.66
N TYR A 30 7.20 12.23 2.59
CA TYR A 30 6.96 12.99 1.36
C TYR A 30 8.24 13.14 0.57
N ASP A 31 8.18 12.78 -0.70
CA ASP A 31 9.26 12.97 -1.66
C ASP A 31 8.99 14.24 -2.47
N GLU A 32 9.79 15.28 -2.23
CA GLU A 32 9.67 16.58 -2.93
C GLU A 32 9.96 16.47 -4.44
N ARG A 33 10.86 15.56 -4.85
CA ARG A 33 11.25 15.41 -6.26
C ARG A 33 10.09 14.87 -7.09
N PHE A 34 9.39 13.87 -6.57
CA PHE A 34 8.24 13.26 -7.25
C PHE A 34 6.89 13.82 -6.78
N ARG A 35 6.90 14.71 -5.79
CA ARG A 35 5.72 15.34 -5.16
C ARG A 35 4.65 14.33 -4.74
N ARG A 36 5.07 13.32 -3.99
CA ARG A 36 4.20 12.21 -3.53
C ARG A 36 4.54 11.76 -2.13
N ALA A 37 3.52 11.32 -1.39
CA ALA A 37 3.70 10.69 -0.08
C ALA A 37 3.77 9.17 -0.22
N THR A 38 4.75 8.54 0.41
CA THR A 38 4.96 7.09 0.42
C THR A 38 4.90 6.58 1.84
N VAL A 39 4.28 5.42 2.04
CA VAL A 39 4.30 4.72 3.33
C VAL A 39 5.70 4.18 3.57
N VAL A 40 6.32 4.58 4.67
CA VAL A 40 7.67 4.11 5.04
C VAL A 40 7.63 3.12 6.19
N ASP A 41 6.68 3.26 7.09
CA ASP A 41 6.54 2.38 8.25
C ASP A 41 5.11 2.43 8.81
N LEU A 42 4.81 1.55 9.77
CA LEU A 42 3.57 1.53 10.54
C LEU A 42 3.90 1.56 12.04
N ILE A 43 3.09 2.28 12.81
CA ILE A 43 3.24 2.36 14.26
C ILE A 43 2.83 1.03 14.89
N GLY A 44 3.72 0.43 15.67
CA GLY A 44 3.50 -0.85 16.33
C GLY A 44 2.25 -0.89 17.21
N GLY A 45 1.51 -2.00 17.15
CA GLY A 45 0.31 -2.23 17.98
C GLY A 45 -0.97 -1.56 17.47
N THR A 46 -0.86 -0.70 16.44
CA THR A 46 -2.02 -0.06 15.81
C THR A 46 -2.81 -1.03 14.92
N PRO A 47 -4.07 -0.72 14.56
CA PRO A 47 -4.84 -1.52 13.60
C PRO A 47 -4.14 -1.72 12.26
N ALA A 48 -3.40 -0.71 11.76
CA ALA A 48 -2.61 -0.84 10.54
C ALA A 48 -1.49 -1.89 10.69
N ASP A 49 -0.71 -1.85 11.78
CA ASP A 49 0.34 -2.85 12.04
C ASP A 49 -0.23 -4.26 12.20
N LYS A 50 -1.37 -4.41 12.90
CA LYS A 50 -2.06 -5.71 13.04
C LYS A 50 -2.48 -6.27 11.68
N ARG A 51 -3.09 -5.44 10.81
CA ARG A 51 -3.48 -5.88 9.46
C ARG A 51 -2.28 -6.25 8.60
N ARG A 52 -1.19 -5.48 8.65
CA ARG A 52 0.07 -5.83 7.98
C ARG A 52 0.59 -7.19 8.45
N LYS A 53 0.64 -7.44 9.76
CA LYS A 53 1.08 -8.73 10.33
C LYS A 53 0.20 -9.89 9.84
N ASN A 54 -1.11 -9.69 9.80
CA ASN A 54 -2.03 -10.71 9.26
C ASN A 54 -1.82 -10.93 7.76
N ALA A 55 -1.57 -9.88 6.98
CA ALA A 55 -1.27 -9.98 5.55
C ALA A 55 0.06 -10.70 5.28
N ALA A 56 1.04 -10.58 6.18
CA ALA A 56 2.30 -11.33 6.09
C ALA A 56 2.09 -12.84 6.29
N LEU A 57 1.07 -13.24 7.06
CA LEU A 57 0.69 -14.64 7.27
C LEU A 57 -0.23 -15.17 6.15
N ASN A 58 -1.09 -14.32 5.60
CA ASN A 58 -2.02 -14.67 4.54
C ASN A 58 -1.98 -13.62 3.41
N PRO A 59 -1.33 -13.91 2.28
CA PRO A 59 -1.21 -13.00 1.14
C PRO A 59 -2.55 -12.51 0.57
N ALA A 60 -3.64 -13.27 0.75
CA ALA A 60 -4.97 -12.84 0.29
C ALA A 60 -5.43 -11.56 1.01
N LEU A 61 -5.01 -11.35 2.26
CA LEU A 61 -5.33 -10.17 3.06
C LEU A 61 -4.44 -8.97 2.75
N ALA A 62 -3.43 -9.11 1.89
CA ALA A 62 -2.53 -8.02 1.55
C ALA A 62 -3.25 -6.84 0.90
N ARG A 63 -4.34 -7.08 0.16
CA ARG A 63 -5.16 -6.02 -0.45
C ARG A 63 -5.84 -5.11 0.58
N ASP A 64 -6.09 -5.62 1.77
CA ASP A 64 -6.80 -4.92 2.86
C ASP A 64 -5.84 -4.30 3.90
N ALA A 65 -4.53 -4.44 3.67
CA ALA A 65 -3.48 -3.92 4.54
C ALA A 65 -2.70 -2.81 3.83
N VAL A 66 -2.30 -1.80 4.60
CA VAL A 66 -1.31 -0.81 4.16
C VAL A 66 0.07 -1.43 4.32
N LEU A 67 0.92 -1.33 3.30
CA LEU A 67 2.28 -1.86 3.31
C LEU A 67 3.32 -0.75 3.08
N PRO A 68 4.52 -0.85 3.67
CA PRO A 68 5.64 0.00 3.31
C PRO A 68 5.93 -0.06 1.79
N GLY A 69 6.20 1.09 1.19
CA GLY A 69 6.38 1.27 -0.25
C GLY A 69 5.11 1.66 -1.01
N ASP A 70 3.93 1.58 -0.39
CA ASP A 70 2.68 2.06 -0.98
C ASP A 70 2.71 3.59 -1.15
N VAL A 71 2.25 4.08 -2.29
CA VAL A 71 2.16 5.52 -2.57
C VAL A 71 0.76 6.03 -2.29
N LEU A 72 0.61 7.06 -1.47
CA LEU A 72 -0.68 7.68 -1.18
C LEU A 72 -1.17 8.50 -2.39
N ARG A 73 -2.31 8.10 -2.95
CA ARG A 73 -2.98 8.75 -4.08
C ARG A 73 -4.13 9.64 -3.65
N ALA A 74 -4.87 9.20 -2.63
CA ALA A 74 -5.94 10.00 -2.03
C ALA A 74 -6.26 9.55 -0.61
N VAL A 75 -6.96 10.41 0.13
CA VAL A 75 -7.49 10.10 1.45
C VAL A 75 -8.87 10.71 1.63
N THR A 76 -9.76 10.03 2.35
CA THR A 76 -11.01 10.66 2.79
C THR A 76 -10.75 11.63 3.94
N ALA A 77 -11.20 12.87 3.81
CA ALA A 77 -11.09 13.91 4.83
C ALA A 77 -12.48 14.45 5.19
N THR A 78 -12.67 14.85 6.45
CA THR A 78 -13.90 15.53 6.87
C THR A 78 -13.82 17.01 6.47
N ASN A 79 -14.82 17.49 5.75
CA ASN A 79 -15.01 18.91 5.45
C ASN A 79 -16.22 19.45 6.20
N PHE A 80 -16.11 20.68 6.70
CA PHE A 80 -17.19 21.35 7.40
C PHE A 80 -17.91 22.28 6.44
N VAL A 81 -19.20 22.06 6.25
CA VAL A 81 -20.07 22.92 5.44
C VAL A 81 -20.89 23.78 6.39
N TYR A 82 -20.78 25.09 6.23
CA TYR A 82 -21.52 26.07 7.03
C TYR A 82 -22.67 26.61 6.20
N PRO A 83 -23.88 26.00 6.25
CA PRO A 83 -25.04 26.60 5.63
C PRO A 83 -25.32 27.97 6.27
N THR A 84 -25.99 28.88 5.55
CA THR A 84 -26.25 30.25 6.03
C THR A 84 -26.90 30.29 7.42
N ARG A 85 -27.73 29.30 7.76
CA ARG A 85 -28.34 29.16 9.10
C ARG A 85 -27.33 28.84 10.21
N ALA A 86 -26.23 28.14 9.89
CA ALA A 86 -25.16 27.84 10.84
C ALA A 86 -24.31 29.07 11.17
N LEU A 87 -24.18 30.03 10.25
CA LEU A 87 -23.45 31.28 10.48
C LEU A 87 -24.09 32.15 11.57
N PHE A 88 -25.41 32.03 11.76
CA PHE A 88 -26.16 32.72 12.80
C PHE A 88 -26.45 31.85 14.03
N GLY A 89 -25.77 30.70 14.18
CA GLY A 89 -25.92 29.80 15.33
C GLY A 89 -27.24 29.03 15.39
N ALA A 90 -28.06 29.07 14.34
CA ALA A 90 -29.36 28.38 14.29
C ALA A 90 -29.24 26.89 13.94
N ALA A 91 -28.07 26.43 13.49
CA ALA A 91 -27.78 25.03 13.20
C ALA A 91 -26.29 24.73 13.39
N PRO A 92 -25.91 23.51 13.83
CA PRO A 92 -24.51 23.10 13.83
C PRO A 92 -23.97 22.95 12.40
N PRO A 93 -22.66 23.11 12.17
CA PRO A 93 -22.05 22.86 10.88
C PRO A 93 -22.21 21.40 10.44
N GLU A 94 -22.47 21.20 9.16
CA GLU A 94 -22.57 19.85 8.59
C GLU A 94 -21.17 19.28 8.33
N ARG A 95 -21.01 17.98 8.56
CA ARG A 95 -19.74 17.26 8.37
C ARG A 95 -19.88 16.35 7.15
N HIS A 96 -19.12 16.64 6.10
CA HIS A 96 -19.16 15.91 4.84
C HIS A 96 -17.83 15.17 4.64
N ILE A 97 -17.89 13.87 4.37
CA ILE A 97 -16.69 13.07 4.07
C ILE A 97 -16.39 13.20 2.58
N VAL A 98 -15.29 13.84 2.24
CA VAL A 98 -14.86 14.07 0.86
C VAL A 98 -13.57 13.32 0.56
N VAL A 99 -13.32 13.03 -0.72
CA VAL A 99 -12.04 12.46 -1.17
C VAL A 99 -11.09 13.61 -1.48
N TYR A 100 -9.93 13.60 -0.83
CA TYR A 100 -8.83 14.51 -1.10
C TYR A 100 -7.74 13.79 -1.89
N GLY A 101 -7.53 14.19 -3.14
CA GLY A 101 -6.43 13.68 -3.96
C GLY A 101 -5.08 14.20 -3.46
N ALA A 102 -4.13 13.31 -3.25
CA ALA A 102 -2.79 13.64 -2.75
C ALA A 102 -1.78 13.91 -3.87
N ASP A 103 -2.12 13.56 -5.12
CA ASP A 103 -1.22 13.70 -6.27
C ASP A 103 -0.80 15.15 -6.52
N LYS A 104 0.52 15.38 -6.60
CA LYS A 104 1.13 16.69 -6.85
C LYS A 104 0.70 17.75 -5.82
N GLN A 105 0.13 17.36 -4.68
CA GLN A 105 -0.23 18.29 -3.61
C GLN A 105 0.96 18.55 -2.70
N SER A 106 0.99 19.70 -2.04
CA SER A 106 2.04 19.98 -1.05
C SER A 106 1.92 19.07 0.16
N TRP A 107 3.03 18.77 0.83
CA TRP A 107 3.02 17.97 2.06
C TRP A 107 2.11 18.56 3.13
N THR A 108 2.13 19.89 3.28
CA THR A 108 1.28 20.62 4.23
C THR A 108 -0.21 20.38 3.95
N SER A 109 -0.62 20.39 2.68
CA SER A 109 -2.02 20.15 2.30
C SER A 109 -2.44 18.70 2.57
N ILE A 110 -1.57 17.73 2.26
CA ILE A 110 -1.80 16.30 2.55
C ILE A 110 -1.93 16.08 4.07
N CYS A 111 -1.02 16.64 4.85
CA CYS A 111 -1.08 16.60 6.32
C CYS A 111 -2.37 17.25 6.84
N GLY A 112 -2.78 18.38 6.28
CA GLY A 112 -4.03 19.05 6.62
C GLY A 112 -5.25 18.14 6.37
N ALA A 113 -5.30 17.47 5.23
CA ALA A 113 -6.37 16.53 4.91
C ALA A 113 -6.40 15.32 5.86
N LEU A 114 -5.24 14.74 6.19
CA LEU A 114 -5.13 13.61 7.12
C LEU A 114 -5.56 13.98 8.55
N LYS A 115 -5.22 15.19 9.00
CA LYS A 115 -5.59 15.71 10.31
C LYS A 115 -7.07 16.10 10.43
N LYS A 116 -7.72 16.41 9.30
CA LYS A 116 -9.14 16.77 9.28
C LYS A 116 -10.01 15.55 9.59
N GLY A 117 -10.82 15.67 10.63
CA GLY A 117 -11.79 14.67 11.05
C GLY A 117 -11.49 14.08 12.42
N GLU A 118 -12.52 13.52 13.03
CA GLU A 118 -12.49 12.91 14.36
C GLU A 118 -12.83 11.41 14.27
N ALA A 119 -12.57 10.66 15.33
CA ALA A 119 -12.89 9.22 15.37
C ALA A 119 -14.39 8.94 15.15
N ARG A 120 -15.27 9.86 15.58
CA ARG A 120 -16.73 9.76 15.35
C ARG A 120 -17.14 9.93 13.88
N ASP A 121 -16.27 10.46 13.02
CA ASP A 121 -16.56 10.60 11.58
C ASP A 121 -16.43 9.26 10.84
N GLY A 122 -15.99 8.20 11.53
CA GLY A 122 -15.80 6.87 10.98
C GLY A 122 -14.39 6.63 10.44
N ASP A 123 -14.25 5.51 9.72
CA ASP A 123 -12.98 5.06 9.18
C ASP A 123 -12.49 5.97 8.04
N VAL A 124 -11.18 6.19 8.02
CA VAL A 124 -10.49 6.90 6.95
C VAL A 124 -10.12 5.91 5.86
N THR A 125 -10.57 6.19 4.64
CA THR A 125 -10.17 5.42 3.46
C THR A 125 -8.95 6.05 2.81
N LEU A 126 -7.87 5.30 2.75
CA LEU A 126 -6.66 5.61 1.98
C LEU A 126 -6.78 4.95 0.61
N VAL A 127 -6.50 5.70 -0.44
CA VAL A 127 -6.29 5.17 -1.79
C VAL A 127 -4.79 5.14 -2.03
N LEU A 128 -4.26 3.94 -2.23
CA LEU A 128 -2.84 3.68 -2.33
C LEU A 128 -2.52 3.06 -3.69
N GLU A 129 -1.35 3.36 -4.22
CA GLU A 129 -0.79 2.70 -5.38
C GLU A 129 0.36 1.80 -4.93
N ARG A 130 0.24 0.50 -5.23
CA ARG A 130 1.20 -0.54 -4.85
C ARG A 130 1.86 -1.12 -6.08
N ARG A 131 3.18 -1.29 -6.05
CA ARG A 131 3.90 -2.00 -7.13
C ARG A 131 3.54 -3.48 -7.12
N ARG A 132 3.33 -4.05 -8.30
CA ARG A 132 3.25 -5.52 -8.42
C ARG A 132 4.63 -6.12 -8.12
N PRO A 133 4.69 -7.28 -7.43
CA PRO A 133 5.93 -8.04 -7.36
C PRO A 133 6.47 -8.25 -8.77
N ARG A 134 7.77 -8.05 -8.97
CA ARG A 134 8.40 -8.53 -10.20
C ARG A 134 8.32 -10.05 -10.17
N GLU A 135 7.79 -10.65 -11.23
CA GLU A 135 7.96 -12.09 -11.46
C GLU A 135 9.46 -12.33 -11.58
N SER A 136 10.08 -12.87 -10.53
CA SER A 136 11.50 -13.24 -10.58
C SER A 136 11.64 -14.34 -11.62
N GLN A 137 12.30 -14.05 -12.75
CA GLN A 137 12.69 -15.01 -13.78
C GLN A 137 13.81 -15.95 -13.28
N GLU A 138 13.66 -16.53 -12.09
CA GLU A 138 14.70 -17.35 -11.45
C GLU A 138 14.39 -18.87 -11.45
N GLN A 139 13.33 -19.33 -12.12
CA GLN A 139 12.98 -20.76 -12.15
C GLN A 139 13.33 -21.51 -13.46
N GLU A 140 13.81 -20.85 -14.51
CA GLU A 140 14.13 -21.55 -15.78
C GLU A 140 15.57 -22.06 -15.92
N GLN A 141 16.50 -21.72 -15.02
CA GLN A 141 17.90 -22.20 -15.12
C GLN A 141 18.27 -23.39 -14.23
N GLN A 142 17.34 -23.94 -13.44
CA GLN A 142 17.59 -25.16 -12.62
C GLN A 142 16.98 -26.44 -13.22
N GLY A 143 16.67 -26.45 -14.52
CA GLY A 143 16.04 -27.59 -15.21
C GLY A 143 16.93 -28.41 -16.15
N HIS A 144 18.24 -28.17 -16.24
CA HIS A 144 19.13 -28.92 -17.14
C HIS A 144 20.51 -29.17 -16.52
N GLN A 145 20.57 -30.11 -15.57
CA GLN A 145 21.74 -30.95 -15.32
C GLN A 145 21.35 -32.07 -14.34
N GLN A 146 20.71 -33.11 -14.86
CA GLN A 146 20.86 -34.45 -14.28
C GLN A 146 22.07 -35.09 -14.97
N PRO A 147 23.23 -35.26 -14.31
CA PRO A 147 24.17 -36.27 -14.75
C PRO A 147 23.52 -37.64 -14.50
N SER A 148 23.18 -38.34 -15.58
CA SER A 148 22.73 -39.72 -15.52
C SER A 148 23.82 -40.57 -14.87
N ALA A 149 23.47 -41.25 -13.78
CA ALA A 149 24.34 -42.10 -12.97
C ALA A 149 24.70 -43.44 -13.66
N LEU A 150 25.12 -43.41 -14.93
CA LEU A 150 25.39 -44.62 -15.72
C LEU A 150 26.85 -44.79 -16.20
N ASP A 151 27.77 -43.87 -15.90
CA ASP A 151 29.16 -43.95 -16.38
C ASP A 151 30.20 -44.40 -15.33
N ILE A 152 29.80 -45.16 -14.29
CA ILE A 152 30.75 -45.62 -13.24
C ILE A 152 31.27 -47.05 -13.47
N PHE A 153 30.72 -47.85 -14.39
CA PHE A 153 31.13 -49.25 -14.54
C PHE A 153 31.44 -49.65 -15.98
N THR A 154 32.62 -49.29 -16.49
CA THR A 154 33.32 -50.15 -17.45
C THR A 154 34.82 -49.89 -17.46
N SER A 155 35.60 -50.97 -17.54
CA SER A 155 37.05 -51.02 -17.81
C SER A 155 38.02 -51.06 -16.61
N GLN A 156 37.91 -52.11 -15.80
CA GLN A 156 39.10 -52.83 -15.34
C GLN A 156 38.92 -54.33 -15.56
N THR A 157 39.43 -54.87 -16.67
CA THR A 157 39.93 -56.27 -16.73
C THR A 157 40.70 -56.53 -18.03
N GLY A 158 41.97 -56.94 -17.88
CA GLY A 158 42.75 -57.72 -18.85
C GLY A 158 43.71 -56.88 -19.74
N LYS A 159 44.99 -57.20 -19.92
CA LYS A 159 45.77 -58.41 -19.60
C LYS A 159 47.26 -58.02 -19.58
N ARG A 160 48.00 -58.55 -18.60
CA ARG A 160 49.46 -58.71 -18.63
C ARG A 160 49.77 -60.18 -18.90
N ALA A 161 50.94 -60.38 -19.54
CA ALA A 161 51.62 -61.63 -19.90
C ALA A 161 51.08 -62.36 -21.13
#